data_AF-A0A8T6P9L7-F1
#
_entry.id   AF-A0A8T6P9L7-F1
#
_cell.length_a   1.000
_cell.length_b   1.000
_cell.length_c   1.000
_cell.angle_alpha   90.00
_cell.angle_beta   90.00
_cell.angle_gamma   90.00
#
_symmetry.space_group_name_H-M   'P 1'
#
loop_
_entity.id
_entity.type
_entity.pdbx_description
1 polymer ?
#
loop_
_entity_poly.entity_id
_entity_poly.type
_entity_poly.pdbx_seq_one_letter_code
_entity_poly.pdbx_strand_id
1 'polypeptide(L)'
;MKTDRQPAHEPLFPRETFFACLAHALGPIMMIVDWSNKGPQSIPFLIATAAIYLYFRDKSDFVKHHARQALALQLLGTLGWLILITAGTAIWLILLIVSVIAILVLVGLVLVPVVILSYPFFVLASLSLPLSIIVLGSIAAWQTANGHDFDYPVLARLLDRYLGVAYVRADITES
;
A
#
# COMPACT_ATOMS: atom_id res chain seq x y z
N MET A 1 -4.27 -18.90 -16.45
CA MET A 1 -2.94 -19.45 -16.81
C MET A 1 -2.13 -19.56 -15.52
N LYS A 2 -2.09 -20.76 -14.93
CA LYS A 2 -1.26 -21.06 -13.75
C LYS A 2 0.18 -21.07 -14.23
N THR A 3 0.94 -20.02 -13.94
CA THR A 3 2.39 -20.07 -14.09
C THR A 3 2.92 -20.92 -12.95
N ASP A 4 3.33 -22.12 -13.30
CA ASP A 4 4.18 -22.97 -12.48
C ASP A 4 5.49 -22.21 -12.20
N ARG A 5 5.55 -21.53 -11.05
CA ARG A 5 6.71 -20.79 -10.59
C ARG A 5 6.91 -21.09 -9.12
N GLN A 6 7.21 -22.35 -8.81
CA GLN A 6 8.10 -22.59 -7.68
C GLN A 6 9.51 -22.72 -8.25
N PRO A 7 10.36 -21.66 -8.23
CA PRO A 7 11.77 -21.96 -8.06
C PRO A 7 11.86 -22.77 -6.77
N ALA A 8 12.47 -23.95 -6.82
CA ALA A 8 12.75 -24.74 -5.64
C ALA A 8 13.67 -23.91 -4.74
N HIS A 9 13.08 -23.12 -3.83
CA HIS A 9 13.85 -22.48 -2.78
C HIS A 9 14.45 -23.61 -1.94
N GLU A 10 15.72 -23.48 -1.57
CA GLU A 10 16.29 -24.29 -0.49
C GLU A 10 15.32 -24.30 0.71
N PRO A 11 15.29 -25.38 1.51
CA PRO A 11 14.39 -25.45 2.66
C PRO A 11 14.50 -24.17 3.51
N LEU A 12 13.42 -23.40 3.54
CA LEU A 12 13.40 -22.10 4.19
C LEU A 12 13.71 -22.26 5.68
N PHE A 13 14.65 -21.47 6.17
CA PHE A 13 14.93 -21.46 7.60
C PHE A 13 13.79 -20.74 8.34
N PRO A 14 13.42 -21.18 9.57
CA PRO A 14 12.38 -20.52 10.36
C PRO A 14 12.59 -19.01 10.57
N ARG A 15 13.85 -18.56 10.51
CA ARG A 15 14.22 -17.15 10.60
C ARG A 15 13.74 -16.36 9.38
N GLU A 16 13.78 -16.92 8.18
CA GLU A 16 13.41 -16.24 6.94
C GLU A 16 11.90 -16.02 6.86
N THR A 17 11.12 -17.04 7.18
CA THR A 17 9.65 -16.94 7.26
C THR A 17 9.23 -15.94 8.34
N PHE A 18 9.94 -15.91 9.47
CA PHE A 18 9.71 -14.90 10.52
C PHE A 18 9.93 -13.46 10.02
N PHE A 19 11.07 -13.16 9.38
CA PHE A 19 11.35 -11.79 8.91
C PHE A 19 10.47 -11.37 7.74
N ALA A 20 10.11 -12.29 6.84
CA ALA A 20 9.14 -12.02 5.77
C ALA A 20 7.73 -11.72 6.34
N CYS A 21 7.29 -12.52 7.30
CA CYS A 21 6.03 -12.30 8.02
C CYS A 21 6.04 -10.95 8.75
N LEU A 22 7.13 -10.66 9.48
CA LEU A 22 7.29 -9.42 10.21
C LEU A 22 7.22 -8.21 9.29
N ALA A 23 7.88 -8.25 8.12
CA ALA A 23 7.84 -7.16 7.16
C ALA A 23 6.41 -6.81 6.71
N HIS A 24 5.57 -7.81 6.42
CA HIS A 24 4.17 -7.57 6.07
C HIS A 24 3.31 -7.17 7.26
N ALA A 25 3.57 -7.73 8.45
CA ALA A 25 2.83 -7.43 9.67
C ALA A 25 3.03 -5.97 10.14
N LEU A 26 4.18 -5.36 9.85
CA LEU A 26 4.45 -3.96 10.18
C LEU A 26 3.45 -2.99 9.54
N GLY A 27 2.89 -3.31 8.36
CA GLY A 27 1.86 -2.48 7.70
C GLY A 27 0.56 -2.36 8.50
N PRO A 28 -0.12 -3.47 8.82
CA PRO A 28 -1.29 -3.46 9.69
C PRO A 28 -1.02 -2.86 11.08
N ILE A 29 0.11 -3.17 11.71
CA ILE A 29 0.45 -2.64 13.04
C ILE A 29 0.59 -1.11 12.97
N MET A 30 1.27 -0.59 11.96
CA MET A 30 1.38 0.84 11.70
C MET A 30 0.00 1.51 11.64
N MET A 31 -0.94 0.93 10.88
CA MET A 31 -2.30 1.47 10.74
C MET A 31 -3.06 1.51 12.08
N ILE A 32 -2.93 0.46 12.90
CA ILE A 32 -3.58 0.40 14.22
C ILE A 32 -2.99 1.45 15.17
N VAL A 33 -1.66 1.63 15.13
CA VAL A 33 -0.95 2.60 15.96
C VAL A 33 -1.28 4.04 15.55
N ASP A 34 -1.30 4.34 14.25
CA ASP A 34 -1.67 5.64 13.71
C ASP A 34 -3.10 6.04 14.09
N TRP A 35 -4.04 5.07 14.01
CA TRP A 35 -5.42 5.28 14.42
C TRP A 35 -5.55 5.60 15.92
N SER A 36 -4.77 4.93 16.75
CA SER A 36 -4.85 5.06 18.21
C SER A 36 -4.23 6.35 18.74
N ASN A 37 -3.18 6.86 18.09
CA ASN A 37 -2.36 7.97 18.61
C ASN A 37 -2.64 9.34 17.97
N LYS A 38 -3.70 9.47 17.15
CA LYS A 38 -4.15 10.73 16.52
C LYS A 38 -3.05 11.47 15.71
N GLY A 39 -2.03 10.77 15.24
CA GLY A 39 -0.92 11.36 14.49
C GLY A 39 -0.14 10.32 13.69
N PRO A 40 0.60 10.74 12.65
CA PRO A 40 1.31 9.82 11.76
C PRO A 40 2.58 9.29 12.43
N GLN A 41 2.49 8.11 13.04
CA GLN A 41 3.59 7.34 13.63
C GLN A 41 4.17 6.33 12.61
N SER A 42 3.93 6.55 11.32
CA SER A 42 4.28 5.63 10.24
C SER A 42 5.79 5.49 9.97
N ILE A 43 6.58 6.50 10.35
CA ILE A 43 8.02 6.57 10.06
C ILE A 43 8.80 5.39 10.69
N PRO A 44 8.68 5.09 12.00
CA PRO A 44 9.33 3.92 12.60
C PRO A 44 9.04 2.60 11.86
N PHE A 45 7.80 2.39 11.41
CA PHE A 45 7.40 1.16 10.72
C PHE A 45 8.00 1.08 9.33
N LEU A 46 8.01 2.19 8.58
CA LEU A 46 8.69 2.29 7.29
C LEU A 46 10.19 2.01 7.42
N ILE A 47 10.83 2.59 8.43
CA ILE A 47 12.26 2.36 8.71
C ILE A 47 12.50 0.90 9.07
N ALA A 48 11.65 0.29 9.89
CA ALA A 48 11.79 -1.11 10.27
C ALA A 48 11.67 -2.05 9.05
N THR A 49 10.68 -1.85 8.18
CA THR A 49 10.53 -2.64 6.95
C THR A 49 11.70 -2.42 5.99
N ALA A 50 12.15 -1.17 5.84
CA ALA A 50 13.32 -0.85 5.02
C ALA A 50 14.61 -1.47 5.59
N ALA A 51 14.76 -1.49 6.92
CA ALA A 51 15.89 -2.13 7.58
C ALA A 51 15.89 -3.65 7.36
N ILE A 52 14.72 -4.31 7.41
CA ILE A 52 14.60 -5.74 7.05
C ILE A 52 15.03 -5.95 5.60
N TYR A 53 14.52 -5.13 4.67
CA TYR A 53 14.91 -5.21 3.26
C TYR A 53 16.42 -5.05 3.07
N LEU A 54 17.02 -3.98 3.61
CA LEU A 54 18.44 -3.70 3.45
C LEU A 54 19.33 -4.76 4.10
N TYR A 55 18.94 -5.27 5.27
CA TYR A 55 19.71 -6.30 5.98
C TYR A 55 19.70 -7.65 5.24
N PHE A 56 18.58 -8.00 4.59
CA PHE A 56 18.40 -9.28 3.89
C PHE A 56 18.64 -9.21 2.38
N ARG A 57 18.92 -8.03 1.81
CA ARG A 57 19.04 -7.84 0.34
C ARG A 57 20.08 -8.74 -0.35
N ASP A 58 21.11 -9.15 0.40
CA ASP A 58 22.23 -10.00 -0.04
C ASP A 58 22.26 -11.35 0.71
N LYS A 59 21.25 -11.65 1.54
CA LYS A 59 21.24 -12.84 2.44
C LYS A 59 20.12 -13.83 2.15
N SER A 60 18.96 -13.36 1.67
CA SER A 60 17.81 -14.20 1.40
C SER A 60 16.93 -13.56 0.33
N ASP A 61 16.80 -14.23 -0.82
CA ASP A 61 15.95 -13.76 -1.91
C ASP A 61 14.46 -13.75 -1.50
N PHE A 62 14.03 -14.71 -0.68
CA PHE A 62 12.68 -14.79 -0.13
C PHE A 62 12.35 -13.56 0.73
N VAL A 63 13.16 -13.27 1.75
CA VAL A 63 12.93 -12.13 2.65
C VAL A 63 13.05 -10.80 1.89
N LYS A 64 14.05 -10.68 1.01
CA LYS A 64 14.26 -9.49 0.16
C LYS A 64 13.02 -9.16 -0.67
N HIS A 65 12.45 -10.16 -1.32
CA HIS A 65 11.27 -9.97 -2.17
C HIS A 65 10.07 -9.48 -1.37
N HIS A 66 9.77 -10.15 -0.26
CA HIS A 66 8.64 -9.79 0.61
C HIS A 66 8.82 -8.45 1.32
N ALA A 67 10.02 -8.15 1.83
CA ALA A 67 10.29 -6.88 2.48
C ALA A 67 10.17 -5.70 1.52
N ARG A 68 10.63 -5.85 0.27
CA ARG A 68 10.46 -4.83 -0.78
C ARG A 68 8.99 -4.59 -1.13
N GLN A 69 8.20 -5.65 -1.27
CA GLN A 69 6.77 -5.53 -1.55
C GLN A 69 6.01 -4.88 -0.39
N ALA A 70 6.31 -5.29 0.85
CA ALA A 70 5.74 -4.68 2.05
C ALA A 70 6.09 -3.19 2.15
N LEU A 71 7.35 -2.83 1.89
CA LEU A 71 7.81 -1.45 1.89
C LEU A 71 7.11 -0.62 0.81
N ALA A 72 6.99 -1.15 -0.41
CA ALA A 72 6.28 -0.49 -1.49
C ALA A 72 4.80 -0.27 -1.16
N LEU A 73 4.14 -1.26 -0.54
CA LEU A 73 2.76 -1.13 -0.09
C LEU A 73 2.63 -0.06 1.01
N GLN A 74 3.50 -0.06 2.02
CA GLN A 74 3.49 0.96 3.06
C GLN A 74 3.74 2.37 2.50
N LEU A 75 4.70 2.53 1.58
CA LEU A 75 5.01 3.81 0.95
C LEU A 75 3.85 4.32 0.09
N LEU A 76 3.32 3.50 -0.82
CA LEU A 76 2.18 3.87 -1.66
C LEU A 76 0.92 4.11 -0.83
N GLY A 77 0.70 3.28 0.19
CA GLY A 77 -0.39 3.44 1.13
C GLY A 77 -0.31 4.77 1.88
N THR A 78 0.85 5.09 2.45
CA THR A 78 1.06 6.30 3.25
C THR A 78 1.05 7.55 2.38
N LEU A 79 1.83 7.58 1.30
CA LEU A 79 1.91 8.74 0.39
C LEU A 79 0.60 8.94 -0.37
N GLY A 80 0.01 7.85 -0.87
CA GLY A 80 -1.27 7.90 -1.57
C GLY A 80 -2.39 8.41 -0.66
N TRP A 81 -2.42 7.95 0.59
CA TRP A 81 -3.38 8.44 1.58
C TRP A 81 -3.15 9.90 1.95
N LEU A 82 -1.89 10.33 2.16
CA LEU A 82 -1.54 11.72 2.43
C LEU A 82 -1.97 12.65 1.29
N ILE A 83 -1.68 12.28 0.04
CA ILE A 83 -2.08 13.05 -1.16
C ILE A 83 -3.60 13.10 -1.25
N LEU A 84 -4.29 11.97 -1.08
CA LEU A 84 -5.74 11.89 -1.16
C LEU A 84 -6.40 12.79 -0.11
N ILE A 85 -5.95 12.72 1.14
CA ILE A 85 -6.50 13.55 2.22
C ILE A 85 -6.21 15.03 1.98
N THR A 86 -4.97 15.40 1.67
CA THR A 86 -4.59 16.81 1.52
C THR A 86 -5.20 17.45 0.28
N ALA A 87 -4.94 16.88 -0.90
CA ALA A 87 -5.45 17.42 -2.16
C ALA A 87 -6.97 17.26 -2.27
N GLY A 88 -7.51 16.10 -1.86
CA GLY A 88 -8.94 15.84 -1.90
C GLY A 88 -9.73 16.77 -0.98
N THR A 89 -9.26 17.01 0.25
CA THR A 89 -9.90 17.98 1.16
C THR A 89 -9.82 19.39 0.59
N ALA A 90 -8.67 19.81 0.05
CA ALA A 90 -8.53 21.14 -0.55
C ALA A 90 -9.49 21.34 -1.74
N ILE A 91 -9.55 20.38 -2.67
CA ILE A 91 -10.46 20.42 -3.81
C ILE A 91 -11.91 20.44 -3.35
N TRP A 92 -12.29 19.58 -2.40
CA TRP A 92 -13.65 19.52 -1.88
C TRP A 92 -14.07 20.84 -1.21
N LEU A 93 -13.20 21.46 -0.43
CA LEU A 93 -13.45 22.77 0.19
C LEU A 93 -13.61 23.88 -0.86
N ILE A 94 -12.76 23.90 -1.89
CA ILE A 94 -12.88 24.86 -3.00
C ILE A 94 -14.23 24.68 -3.69
N LEU A 95 -14.60 23.45 -4.03
CA LEU A 95 -15.89 23.13 -4.65
C LEU A 95 -17.06 23.57 -3.78
N LEU A 96 -16.98 23.36 -2.46
CA LEU A 96 -18.01 23.78 -1.52
C LEU A 96 -18.15 25.31 -1.51
N ILE A 97 -17.05 26.05 -1.39
CA ILE A 97 -17.04 27.52 -1.38
C ILE A 97 -17.62 28.06 -2.70
N VAL A 98 -17.16 27.55 -3.84
CA VAL A 98 -17.66 27.93 -5.17
C VAL A 98 -19.16 27.65 -5.28
N SER A 99 -19.62 26.50 -4.79
CA SER A 99 -21.04 26.12 -4.82
C SER A 99 -21.91 27.04 -3.96
N VAL A 100 -21.42 27.42 -2.78
CA VAL A 100 -22.12 28.36 -1.89
C VAL A 100 -22.21 29.75 -2.52
N ILE A 101 -21.12 30.26 -3.10
CA ILE A 101 -21.14 31.55 -3.81
C ILE A 101 -22.10 31.51 -5.01
N ALA A 102 -22.15 30.39 -5.73
CA ALA A 102 -23.04 30.19 -6.88
C ALA A 102 -24.54 30.18 -6.51
N ILE A 103 -24.92 30.16 -5.23
CA ILE A 103 -26.31 30.33 -4.81
C ILE A 103 -26.87 31.67 -5.28
N LEU A 104 -26.04 32.71 -5.34
CA LEU A 104 -26.42 34.04 -5.82
C LEU A 104 -26.98 34.04 -7.25
N VAL A 105 -26.59 33.05 -8.06
CA VAL A 105 -27.06 32.86 -9.45
C VAL A 105 -27.95 31.62 -9.60
N LEU A 106 -28.55 31.14 -8.51
CA LEU A 106 -29.41 29.94 -8.39
C LEU A 106 -28.74 28.60 -8.71
N VAL A 107 -27.65 28.56 -9.47
CA VAL A 107 -26.89 27.34 -9.80
C VAL A 107 -26.39 26.63 -8.53
N GLY A 108 -26.03 27.40 -7.50
CA GLY A 108 -25.55 26.85 -6.23
C GLY A 108 -26.57 26.00 -5.47
N LEU A 109 -27.89 26.22 -5.67
CA LEU A 109 -28.92 25.39 -5.05
C LEU A 109 -28.84 23.92 -5.49
N VAL A 110 -28.36 23.68 -6.72
CA VAL A 110 -28.13 22.33 -7.24
C VAL A 110 -26.73 21.84 -6.89
N LEU A 111 -25.71 22.70 -6.98
CA LEU A 111 -24.32 22.30 -6.74
C LEU A 111 -24.02 21.95 -5.27
N VAL A 112 -24.57 22.69 -4.31
CA VAL A 112 -24.30 22.44 -2.88
C VAL A 112 -24.71 21.02 -2.46
N PRO A 113 -25.94 20.54 -2.76
CA PRO A 113 -26.31 19.14 -2.50
C PRO A 113 -25.35 18.14 -3.18
N VAL A 114 -24.94 18.38 -4.43
CA VAL A 114 -24.02 17.49 -5.15
C VAL A 114 -22.66 17.40 -4.45
N VAL A 115 -22.08 18.54 -4.04
CA VAL A 115 -20.78 18.58 -3.33
C VAL A 115 -20.89 17.95 -1.93
N ILE A 116 -22.00 18.15 -1.23
CA ILE A 116 -22.25 17.49 0.06
C ILE A 116 -22.34 15.97 -0.14
N LEU A 117 -23.08 15.52 -1.15
CA LEU A 117 -23.23 14.11 -1.47
C LEU A 117 -21.94 13.47 -1.99
N SER A 118 -20.97 14.24 -2.50
CA SER A 118 -19.66 13.69 -2.88
C SER A 118 -18.79 13.35 -1.66
N TYR A 119 -19.04 13.95 -0.50
CA TYR A 119 -18.21 13.77 0.70
C TYR A 119 -18.19 12.32 1.23
N PRO A 120 -19.33 11.60 1.36
CA PRO A 120 -19.31 10.17 1.68
C PRO A 120 -18.42 9.32 0.76
N PHE A 121 -18.42 9.60 -0.56
CA PHE A 121 -17.56 8.88 -1.49
C PHE A 121 -16.08 9.17 -1.24
N PHE A 122 -15.74 10.42 -0.91
CA PHE A 122 -14.39 10.79 -0.51
C PHE A 122 -13.96 10.03 0.76
N VAL A 123 -14.81 9.97 1.78
CA VAL A 123 -14.55 9.21 3.02
C VAL A 123 -14.33 7.73 2.73
N LEU A 124 -15.19 7.12 1.91
CA LEU A 124 -15.05 5.71 1.52
C LEU A 124 -13.75 5.45 0.75
N ALA A 125 -13.39 6.33 -0.18
CA ALA A 125 -12.12 6.25 -0.91
C ALA A 125 -10.92 6.37 0.06
N SER A 126 -10.97 7.30 1.01
CA SER A 126 -9.91 7.49 2.01
C SER A 126 -9.76 6.30 2.96
N LEU A 127 -10.86 5.63 3.33
CA LEU A 127 -10.82 4.42 4.17
C LEU A 127 -10.37 3.18 3.41
N SER A 128 -10.58 3.13 2.10
CA SER A 128 -10.20 1.96 1.29
C SER A 128 -8.70 1.66 1.33
N LEU A 129 -7.85 2.70 1.37
CA LEU A 129 -6.38 2.58 1.42
C LEU A 129 -5.88 1.91 2.72
N PRO A 130 -6.15 2.45 3.93
CA PRO A 130 -5.69 1.85 5.17
C PRO A 130 -6.30 0.45 5.39
N LEU A 131 -7.57 0.25 5.02
CA LEU A 131 -8.19 -1.08 5.09
C LEU A 131 -7.51 -2.09 4.17
N SER A 132 -7.09 -1.67 2.97
CA SER A 132 -6.35 -2.55 2.07
C SER A 132 -5.00 -2.96 2.64
N ILE A 133 -4.28 -2.06 3.33
CA ILE A 133 -3.01 -2.37 3.99
C ILE A 133 -3.23 -3.39 5.11
N ILE A 134 -4.27 -3.20 5.94
CA ILE A 134 -4.60 -4.12 7.02
C ILE A 134 -4.91 -5.51 6.44
N VAL A 135 -5.86 -5.59 5.50
CA VAL A 135 -6.31 -6.88 4.96
C VAL A 135 -5.20 -7.58 4.19
N LEU A 136 -4.59 -6.90 3.21
CA LEU A 136 -3.58 -7.53 2.36
C LEU A 136 -2.28 -7.82 3.13
N GLY A 137 -1.86 -6.91 4.01
CA GLY A 137 -0.69 -7.10 4.86
C GLY A 137 -0.85 -8.27 5.84
N SER A 138 -2.02 -8.41 6.46
CA SER A 138 -2.31 -9.57 7.35
C SER A 138 -2.34 -10.90 6.58
N ILE A 139 -2.95 -10.92 5.39
CA ILE A 139 -2.98 -12.12 4.54
C ILE A 139 -1.55 -12.49 4.11
N ALA A 140 -0.76 -11.51 3.67
CA ALA A 140 0.64 -11.73 3.26
C ALA A 140 1.51 -12.21 4.43
N ALA A 141 1.34 -11.63 5.62
CA ALA A 141 2.03 -12.05 6.83
C ALA A 141 1.71 -13.52 7.19
N TRP A 142 0.42 -13.90 7.13
CA TRP A 142 0.01 -15.27 7.39
C TRP A 142 0.57 -16.27 6.36
N GLN A 143 0.58 -15.92 5.07
CA GLN A 143 1.13 -16.81 4.03
C GLN A 143 2.64 -16.98 4.15
N THR A 144 3.36 -15.88 4.37
CA THR A 144 4.83 -15.91 4.53
C THR A 144 5.27 -16.60 5.82
N ALA A 145 4.46 -16.55 6.89
CA ALA A 145 4.69 -17.35 8.10
C ALA A 145 4.64 -18.87 7.83
N ASN A 146 3.83 -19.31 6.85
CA ASN A 146 3.75 -20.70 6.41
C ASN A 146 4.76 -21.04 5.29
N GLY A 147 5.67 -20.12 4.95
CA GLY A 147 6.67 -20.32 3.89
C GLY A 147 6.11 -20.24 2.47
N HIS A 148 4.90 -19.71 2.28
CA HIS A 148 4.34 -19.49 0.95
C HIS A 148 4.75 -18.12 0.40
N ASP A 149 5.09 -18.09 -0.89
CA ASP A 149 5.26 -16.86 -1.64
C ASP A 149 3.91 -16.17 -1.81
N PHE A 150 3.83 -14.90 -1.41
CA PHE A 150 2.70 -14.01 -1.66
C PHE A 150 3.11 -12.83 -2.55
N ASP A 151 2.41 -12.64 -3.66
CA ASP A 151 2.56 -11.50 -4.55
C ASP A 151 1.31 -10.62 -4.52
N TYR A 152 1.49 -9.31 -4.31
CA TYR A 152 0.38 -8.35 -4.35
C TYR A 152 -0.11 -8.16 -5.80
N PRO A 153 -1.32 -8.63 -6.17
CA PRO A 153 -1.76 -8.70 -7.57
C PRO A 153 -2.05 -7.33 -8.20
N VAL A 154 -2.32 -6.31 -7.38
CA VAL A 154 -2.53 -4.93 -7.83
C VAL A 154 -1.20 -4.20 -7.95
N LEU A 155 -0.28 -4.42 -7.01
CA LEU A 155 1.03 -3.78 -6.99
C LEU A 155 1.89 -4.24 -8.17
N ALA A 156 1.85 -5.53 -8.51
CA ALA A 156 2.52 -6.08 -9.69
C ALA A 156 2.08 -5.36 -10.98
N ARG A 157 0.75 -5.24 -11.18
CA ARG A 157 0.18 -4.55 -12.36
C ARG A 157 0.50 -3.05 -12.40
N LEU A 158 0.56 -2.40 -11.24
CA LEU A 158 0.87 -0.96 -11.14
C LEU A 158 2.35 -0.68 -11.43
N LEU A 159 3.25 -1.49 -10.87
CA LEU A 159 4.70 -1.40 -11.12
C LEU A 159 5.03 -1.68 -12.59
N ASP A 160 4.40 -2.69 -13.20
CA ASP A 160 4.56 -3.00 -14.63
C ASP A 160 4.10 -1.84 -15.52
N ARG A 161 2.99 -1.19 -15.17
CA ARG A 161 2.39 -0.12 -15.97
C ARG A 161 3.13 1.21 -15.88
N TYR A 162 3.63 1.59 -14.70
CA TYR A 162 4.21 2.93 -14.49
C TYR A 162 5.72 2.97 -14.45
N LEU A 163 6.38 1.89 -14.03
CA LEU A 163 7.83 1.87 -13.92
C LEU A 163 8.50 1.09 -15.07
N GLY A 164 7.72 0.45 -15.96
CA GLY A 164 8.30 -0.37 -17.02
C GLY A 164 9.20 -1.49 -16.48
N VAL A 165 9.03 -1.88 -15.21
CA VAL A 165 9.83 -2.94 -14.55
C VAL A 165 9.28 -4.31 -14.96
N ALA A 166 8.90 -4.44 -16.23
CA ALA A 166 8.80 -5.73 -16.86
C ALA A 166 10.24 -6.27 -17.00
N TYR A 167 10.60 -7.20 -16.11
CA TYR A 167 11.60 -8.24 -16.35
C TYR A 167 13.09 -7.83 -16.46
N VAL A 168 13.72 -7.44 -15.34
CA VAL A 168 15.15 -7.78 -15.11
C VAL A 168 15.34 -9.31 -14.92
N ARG A 169 14.27 -10.10 -14.98
CA ARG A 169 14.30 -11.58 -14.93
C ARG A 169 14.07 -12.26 -16.28
N ALA A 170 14.21 -11.54 -17.40
CA ALA A 170 14.34 -12.16 -18.72
C ALA A 170 15.82 -12.26 -19.16
N ASP A 171 16.68 -11.35 -18.69
CA ASP A 171 18.11 -11.29 -19.09
C ASP A 171 19.03 -12.32 -18.41
N ILE A 172 18.57 -13.10 -17.42
CA ILE A 172 19.40 -14.13 -16.76
C ILE A 172 19.20 -15.52 -17.40
N THR A 173 18.42 -15.60 -18.47
CA THR A 173 18.17 -16.85 -19.22
C THR A 173 18.77 -16.85 -20.63
N GLU A 174 19.47 -15.78 -21.03
CA GLU A 174 20.15 -15.68 -22.34
C GLU A 174 21.64 -15.32 -22.27
N SER A 175 22.35 -15.65 -21.17
CA SER A 175 23.82 -15.63 -21.16
C SER A 175 24.46 -16.79 -20.43
#